data_AF-A0A967UHJ5-F1
#
_entry.id   AF-A0A967UHJ5-F1
#
_cell.length_a   1.000
_cell.length_b   1.000
_cell.length_c   1.000
_cell.angle_alpha   90.00
_cell.angle_beta   90.00
_cell.angle_gamma   90.00
#
_symmetry.space_group_name_H-M   'P 1'
#
loop_
_entity.id
_entity.type
_entity.pdbx_description
1 polymer ?
#
loop_
_entity_poly.entity_id
_entity_poly.type
_entity_poly.pdbx_seq_one_letter_code
_entity_poly.pdbx_strand_id
1 'polypeptide(L)'
;GFIALLILLPLLSLLIYADPSRQVSLLQSDEILSALQVTMITSLTATGAIFVTGLPTAYAVSRLNHKWRQTVDTLLELPMVLPQIVAGLALLLAFGRNGIFGRFLT
;
A
#
# COMPACT_ATOMS: atom_id res chain seq x y z
N GLY A 1 -1.82 29.92 8.32
CA GLY A 1 -1.55 30.78 7.15
C GLY A 1 -0.46 30.19 6.27
N PHE A 2 0.80 30.30 6.69
CA PHE A 2 1.97 29.94 5.89
C PHE A 2 2.05 28.47 5.44
N ILE A 3 1.77 27.50 6.32
CA ILE A 3 1.81 26.06 6.00
C ILE A 3 0.76 25.70 4.94
N ALA A 4 -0.46 26.23 5.07
CA ALA A 4 -1.51 26.02 4.09
C ALA A 4 -1.11 26.59 2.72
N LEU A 5 -0.46 27.75 2.69
CA LEU A 5 0.03 28.37 1.46
C LEU A 5 1.11 27.51 0.80
N LEU A 6 2.04 26.96 1.58
CA LEU A 6 3.12 26.10 1.10
C LEU A 6 2.60 24.79 0.45
N ILE A 7 1.50 24.24 0.97
CA ILE A 7 0.84 23.05 0.40
C ILE A 7 -0.05 23.40 -0.79
N LEU A 8 -0.82 24.49 -0.69
CA LEU A 8 -1.77 24.88 -1.73
C LEU A 8 -1.10 25.42 -2.98
N LEU A 9 0.03 26.13 -2.85
CA LEU A 9 0.72 26.75 -3.98
C LEU A 9 1.21 25.75 -5.04
N PRO A 10 1.88 24.61 -4.71
CA PRO A 10 2.24 23.59 -5.71
C PRO A 10 1.03 22.86 -6.28
N LEU A 11 -0.04 22.63 -5.49
CA LEU A 11 -1.29 22.04 -5.99
C LEU A 11 -1.98 22.96 -7.00
N LEU A 12 -2.07 24.25 -6.69
CA LEU A 12 -2.61 25.26 -7.60
C LEU A 12 -1.70 25.43 -8.83
N SER A 13 -0.38 25.41 -8.65
CA SER A 13 0.58 25.42 -9.76
C SER A 13 0.36 24.24 -10.69
N LEU A 14 0.12 23.04 -10.16
CA LEU A 14 -0.21 21.86 -10.98
C LEU A 14 -1.51 22.04 -11.75
N LEU A 15 -2.55 22.62 -11.14
CA LEU A 15 -3.81 22.89 -11.84
C LEU A 15 -3.68 23.97 -12.93
N ILE A 16 -2.89 25.02 -12.69
CA ILE A 16 -2.78 26.16 -13.60
C ILE A 16 -1.83 25.86 -14.76
N TYR A 17 -0.73 25.13 -14.52
CA TYR A 17 0.26 24.83 -15.56
C TYR A 17 -0.09 23.61 -16.42
N ALA A 18 -1.09 22.84 -16.00
CA ALA A 18 -1.54 21.69 -16.76
C ALA A 18 -2.64 22.09 -17.74
N ASP A 19 -2.33 21.95 -19.03
CA ASP A 19 -3.25 22.26 -20.12
C ASP A 19 -4.50 21.35 -20.05
N PRO A 20 -5.70 21.89 -19.79
CA PRO A 20 -6.91 21.10 -19.56
C PRO A 20 -7.28 20.20 -20.74
N SER A 21 -6.97 20.64 -21.97
CA SER A 21 -7.25 19.89 -23.19
C SER A 21 -6.33 18.67 -23.33
N ARG A 22 -5.06 18.81 -22.95
CA ARG A 22 -4.06 17.74 -22.97
C ARG A 22 -4.28 16.74 -21.83
N GLN A 23 -4.77 17.19 -20.67
CA GLN A 23 -5.11 16.32 -19.54
C GLN A 23 -6.20 15.30 -19.88
N VAL A 24 -7.30 15.72 -20.52
CA VAL A 24 -8.41 14.81 -20.83
C VAL A 24 -7.99 13.74 -21.84
N SER A 25 -7.20 14.12 -22.85
CA SER A 25 -6.65 13.15 -23.82
C SER A 25 -5.63 12.21 -23.19
N LEU A 26 -4.84 12.66 -22.20
CA LEU A 26 -3.92 11.80 -21.46
C LEU A 26 -4.68 10.83 -20.54
N LEU A 27 -5.75 11.26 -19.87
CA LEU A 27 -6.60 10.38 -19.05
C LEU A 27 -7.26 9.27 -19.87
N GLN A 28 -7.51 9.52 -21.16
CA GLN A 28 -8.03 8.54 -22.10
C GLN A 28 -6.94 7.71 -22.78
N SER A 29 -5.66 7.93 -22.46
CA SER A 29 -4.59 7.10 -22.99
C SER A 29 -4.66 5.69 -22.42
N ASP A 30 -4.39 4.71 -23.26
CA ASP A 30 -4.40 3.29 -22.88
C ASP A 30 -3.43 3.00 -21.73
N GLU A 31 -2.33 3.75 -21.62
CA GLU A 31 -1.36 3.63 -20.53
C GLU A 31 -1.95 4.01 -19.17
N ILE A 32 -2.62 5.17 -19.07
CA ILE A 32 -3.22 5.62 -17.79
C ILE A 32 -4.38 4.71 -17.41
N LEU A 33 -5.22 4.32 -18.37
CA LEU A 33 -6.33 3.41 -18.11
C LEU A 33 -5.84 2.03 -17.64
N SER A 34 -4.78 1.50 -18.26
CA SER A 34 -4.17 0.24 -17.84
C SER A 34 -3.57 0.35 -16.43
N ALA A 35 -2.86 1.43 -16.14
CA ALA A 35 -2.28 1.66 -14.80
C ALA A 35 -3.36 1.81 -13.72
N LEU A 36 -4.45 2.52 -14.02
CA LEU A 36 -5.61 2.66 -13.13
C LEU A 36 -6.30 1.31 -12.91
N GLN A 37 -6.49 0.52 -13.96
CA GLN A 37 -7.10 -0.81 -13.86
C GLN A 37 -6.27 -1.74 -12.98
N VAL A 38 -4.95 -1.81 -13.19
CA VAL A 38 -4.06 -2.62 -12.37
C VAL A 38 -4.11 -2.14 -10.92
N THR A 39 -4.03 -0.82 -10.69
CA THR A 39 -4.09 -0.25 -9.33
C THR A 39 -5.42 -0.58 -8.64
N MET A 40 -6.55 -0.44 -9.33
CA MET A 40 -7.87 -0.78 -8.80
C MET A 40 -7.99 -2.26 -8.48
N ILE A 41 -7.60 -3.14 -9.40
CA ILE A 41 -7.66 -4.60 -9.18
C ILE A 41 -6.75 -5.00 -8.02
N THR A 42 -5.49 -4.53 -8.01
CA THR A 42 -4.53 -4.87 -6.96
C THR A 42 -4.98 -4.33 -5.60
N SER A 43 -5.46 -3.09 -5.51
CA SER A 43 -5.92 -2.51 -4.24
C SER A 43 -7.18 -3.20 -3.72
N LEU A 44 -8.15 -3.51 -4.59
CA LEU A 44 -9.37 -4.22 -4.21
C LEU A 44 -9.07 -5.66 -3.76
N THR A 45 -8.23 -6.38 -4.50
CA THR A 45 -7.84 -7.75 -4.13
C THR A 45 -7.03 -7.78 -2.84
N ALA A 46 -6.06 -6.87 -2.67
CA ALA A 46 -5.30 -6.74 -1.43
C ALA A 46 -6.21 -6.39 -0.25
N THR A 47 -7.12 -5.43 -0.42
CA THR A 47 -8.09 -5.04 0.61
C THR A 47 -8.99 -6.22 0.98
N GLY A 48 -9.54 -6.93 0.00
CA GLY A 48 -10.35 -8.14 0.24
C GLY A 48 -9.57 -9.20 1.02
N ALA A 49 -8.32 -9.47 0.64
CA ALA A 49 -7.45 -10.41 1.35
C ALA A 49 -7.17 -9.96 2.80
N ILE A 50 -6.95 -8.65 3.01
CA ILE A 50 -6.77 -8.06 4.35
C ILE A 50 -8.05 -8.22 5.18
N PHE A 51 -9.24 -8.02 4.62
CA PHE A 51 -10.48 -8.26 5.36
C PHE A 51 -10.63 -9.73 5.73
N VAL A 52 -10.41 -10.65 4.79
CA VAL A 52 -10.58 -12.09 5.04
C VAL A 52 -9.58 -12.62 6.08
N THR A 53 -8.33 -12.13 6.08
CA THR A 53 -7.28 -12.63 6.99
C THR A 53 -7.13 -11.77 8.25
N GLY A 54 -7.24 -10.46 8.12
CA GLY A 54 -7.05 -9.47 9.17
C GLY A 54 -8.20 -9.41 10.16
N LEU A 55 -9.47 -9.46 9.73
CA LEU A 55 -10.61 -9.43 10.68
C LEU A 55 -10.60 -10.62 11.65
N PRO A 56 -10.46 -11.88 11.19
CA PRO A 56 -10.37 -13.02 12.09
C PRO A 56 -9.17 -12.92 13.03
N THR A 57 -8.03 -12.46 12.53
CA THR A 57 -6.81 -12.30 13.33
C THR A 57 -7.01 -11.23 14.40
N ALA A 58 -7.52 -10.05 14.06
CA ALA A 58 -7.81 -8.98 15.01
C ALA A 58 -8.84 -9.42 16.07
N TYR A 59 -9.88 -10.14 15.66
CA TYR A 59 -10.86 -10.70 16.59
C TYR A 59 -10.24 -11.74 17.52
N ALA A 60 -9.40 -12.64 17.02
CA ALA A 60 -8.70 -13.63 17.84
C ALA A 60 -7.75 -12.97 18.85
N VAL A 61 -6.97 -11.97 18.40
CA VAL A 61 -6.05 -11.20 19.26
C VAL A 61 -6.79 -10.44 20.36
N SER A 62 -7.99 -9.92 20.06
CA SER A 62 -8.83 -9.22 21.04
C SER A 62 -9.24 -10.10 22.23
N ARG A 63 -9.24 -11.43 22.07
CA ARG A 63 -9.57 -12.40 23.12
C ARG A 63 -8.35 -12.97 23.86
N LEU A 64 -7.13 -12.55 23.50
CA LEU A 64 -5.90 -13.00 24.18
C LEU A 64 -5.72 -12.30 25.53
N ASN A 65 -5.03 -12.98 26.44
CA ASN A 65 -4.58 -12.39 27.71
C ASN A 65 -3.62 -11.21 27.44
N HIS A 66 -3.62 -10.21 28.33
CA HIS A 66 -2.88 -8.95 28.16
C HIS A 66 -1.40 -9.14 27.75
N LYS A 67 -0.70 -10.11 28.34
CA LYS A 67 0.72 -10.37 28.03
C LYS A 67 0.94 -10.85 26.59
N TRP A 68 0.09 -11.73 26.08
CA TRP A 68 0.21 -12.26 24.72
C TRP A 68 -0.27 -11.27 23.66
N ARG A 69 -1.32 -10.51 24.00
CA ARG A 69 -1.81 -9.42 23.15
C ARG A 69 -0.72 -8.37 22.89
N GLN A 70 -0.02 -7.92 23.93
CA GLN A 70 1.05 -6.93 23.79
C GLN A 70 2.17 -7.39 22.84
N THR A 71 2.59 -8.66 22.94
CA THR A 71 3.61 -9.23 22.04
C THR A 71 3.14 -9.24 20.59
N VAL A 72 1.89 -9.66 20.35
CA VAL A 72 1.35 -9.72 18.98
C VAL A 72 1.19 -8.32 18.40
N ASP A 73 0.64 -7.37 19.16
CA ASP A 73 0.46 -5.98 18.72
C ASP A 73 1.83 -5.36 18.34
N THR A 74 2.87 -5.58 19.16
CA THR A 74 4.24 -5.10 18.85
C THR A 74 4.79 -5.71 17.55
N LEU A 75 4.52 -7.00 17.30
CA LEU A 75 4.99 -7.68 16.10
C LEU A 75 4.26 -7.18 14.84
N LEU A 76 2.98 -6.83 14.96
CA LEU A 76 2.17 -6.25 13.89
C LEU A 76 2.58 -4.81 13.55
N GLU A 77 3.06 -4.04 14.53
CA GLU A 77 3.56 -2.67 14.33
C GLU A 77 5.00 -2.62 13.78
N LEU A 78 5.80 -3.66 14.04
CA LEU A 78 7.18 -3.77 13.57
C LEU A 78 7.36 -3.48 12.06
N PRO A 79 6.58 -4.05 11.13
CA PRO A 79 6.72 -3.73 9.71
C PRO A 79 6.39 -2.28 9.35
N MET A 80 5.54 -1.60 10.13
CA MET A 80 5.18 -0.18 9.89
C MET A 80 6.31 0.78 10.25
N VAL A 81 7.16 0.41 11.23
CA VAL A 81 8.33 1.21 11.59
C VAL A 81 9.56 0.92 10.72
N LEU A 82 9.55 -0.19 9.97
CA LEU A 82 10.61 -0.49 9.02
C LEU A 82 10.54 0.48 7.82
N PRO A 83 11.70 0.93 7.28
CA PRO A 83 11.72 1.69 6.04
C PRO A 83 11.06 0.91 4.90
N GLN A 84 10.26 1.59 4.05
CA GLN A 84 9.55 0.97 2.92
C GLN A 84 10.44 0.07 2.04
N ILE A 85 11.72 0.48 1.86
CA ILE A 85 12.71 -0.26 1.06
C ILE A 85 13.02 -1.63 1.70
N VAL A 86 13.11 -1.68 3.04
CA VAL A 86 13.38 -2.91 3.78
C VAL A 86 12.20 -3.87 3.65
N ALA A 87 10.96 -3.37 3.69
CA ALA A 87 9.77 -4.18 3.44
C ALA A 87 9.81 -4.80 2.02
N GLY A 88 10.22 -4.03 1.01
CA GLY A 88 10.42 -4.54 -0.35
C GLY A 88 11.46 -5.65 -0.45
N LEU A 89 12.62 -5.48 0.22
CA LEU A 89 13.67 -6.51 0.29
C LEU A 89 13.19 -7.76 1.04
N ALA A 90 12.45 -7.61 2.12
CA ALA A 90 11.89 -8.72 2.88
C ALA A 90 10.91 -9.56 2.03
N LEU A 91 10.05 -8.89 1.25
CA LEU A 91 9.17 -9.57 0.29
C LEU A 91 9.95 -10.30 -0.80
N LEU A 92 11.01 -9.68 -1.34
CA LEU A 92 11.87 -10.33 -2.33
C LEU A 92 12.60 -11.55 -1.75
N LEU A 93 13.07 -11.49 -0.51
CA LEU A 93 13.72 -12.61 0.17
C LEU A 93 12.72 -13.72 0.54
N ALA A 94 11.47 -13.38 0.82
CA ALA A 94 10.42 -14.35 1.12
C ALA A 94 9.91 -15.07 -0.14
N PHE A 95 9.60 -14.30 -1.20
CA PHE A 95 8.90 -14.78 -2.40
C PHE A 95 9.77 -14.86 -3.67
N GLY A 96 11.00 -14.35 -3.64
CA GLY A 96 11.93 -14.44 -4.77
C GLY A 96 12.42 -15.87 -5.00
N ARG A 97 13.11 -16.11 -6.13
CA ARG A 97 13.45 -17.46 -6.63
C ARG A 97 14.20 -18.35 -5.61
N ASN A 98 15.02 -17.76 -4.74
CA ASN A 98 15.75 -18.48 -3.69
C ASN A 98 15.10 -18.35 -2.30
N GLY A 99 13.92 -17.73 -2.22
CA GLY A 99 13.20 -17.45 -0.99
C GLY A 99 12.43 -18.64 -0.45
N ILE A 100 11.99 -18.51 0.81
CA ILE A 100 11.29 -19.55 1.57
C ILE A 100 10.04 -20.03 0.82
N PHE A 101 9.28 -19.10 0.23
CA PHE A 101 8.06 -19.39 -0.53
C PHE A 101 8.31 -19.51 -2.04
N GLY A 102 9.36 -18.87 -2.57
CA GLY A 102 9.66 -18.93 -4.01
C GLY A 102 10.07 -20.32 -4.51
N ARG A 103 10.65 -21.17 -3.65
CA ARG A 103 10.94 -22.58 -3.97
C ARG A 103 9.69 -23.44 -4.16
N PHE A 104 8.54 -23.04 -3.62
CA PHE A 104 7.26 -23.77 -3.79
C PHE A 104 6.48 -23.28 -5.02
N LEU A 105 6.86 -22.15 -5.60
CA LEU A 105 6.18 -21.49 -6.72
C LEU A 105 6.94 -21.64 -8.06
N THR A 106 8.11 -22.31 -8.06
CA THR A 106 8.93 -22.62 -9.25
C THR A 106 9.00 -24.13 -9.43
#